data_AF-A0AAU2I8A7-F1
#
_entry.id   AF-A0AAU2I8A7-F1
#
_cell.length_a   1.000
_cell.length_b   1.000
_cell.length_c   1.000
_cell.angle_alpha   90.00
_cell.angle_beta   90.00
_cell.angle_gamma   90.00
#
_symmetry.space_group_name_H-M   'P 1'
#
loop_
_entity.id
_entity.type
_entity.pdbx_description
1 polymer ?
#
loop_
_entity_poly.entity_id
_entity_poly.type
_entity_poly.pdbx_seq_one_letter_code
_entity_poly.pdbx_strand_id
1 'polypeptide(L)'
;MAVNAISYVTAFALMRTVPNARPEAGHDAAGGWRRVLQDRHYLPVIGHQLCFALSLFALNIAIPVYAVKVLGLPGWTAGAVFTLNTLMVGFGQGIVIGWLSGRVRSRVLVAGHACFAAGYLLFLTADRVAALALAVAVILLGAASYTLGEVLGGPITSTVAAESAPEALRGRYLALNQLAVTFAGTVAPIAFSRLLSTGPATTWLTLAGVSVLGATLATVIGRIVPAAQSRIGDVACLEQME
;
A
#
# COMPACT_ATOMS: atom_id res chain seq x y z
N MET A 1 -22.27 -4.58 -18.08
CA MET A 1 -23.05 -3.79 -17.09
C MET A 1 -23.98 -4.66 -16.25
N ALA A 2 -24.80 -5.54 -16.84
CA ALA A 2 -25.70 -6.43 -16.09
C ALA A 2 -24.98 -7.33 -15.06
N VAL A 3 -23.81 -7.88 -15.41
CA VAL A 3 -22.99 -8.69 -14.49
C VAL A 3 -22.56 -7.90 -13.26
N ASN A 4 -22.08 -6.66 -13.43
CA ASN A 4 -21.71 -5.80 -12.29
C ASN A 4 -22.93 -5.46 -11.42
N ALA A 5 -24.08 -5.17 -12.03
CA ALA A 5 -25.31 -4.88 -11.30
C ALA A 5 -25.76 -6.07 -10.45
N ILE A 6 -25.71 -7.29 -11.01
CA ILE A 6 -26.01 -8.53 -10.28
C ILE A 6 -25.02 -8.73 -9.15
N SER A 7 -23.71 -8.56 -9.38
CA SER A 7 -22.70 -8.67 -8.33
C SER A 7 -22.93 -7.69 -7.17
N TYR A 8 -23.29 -6.44 -7.45
CA TYR A 8 -23.60 -5.45 -6.42
C TYR A 8 -24.88 -5.76 -5.65
N VAL A 9 -25.94 -6.21 -6.33
CA VAL A 9 -27.20 -6.62 -5.68
C VAL A 9 -26.98 -7.84 -4.79
N THR A 10 -26.22 -8.83 -5.27
CA THR A 10 -25.85 -10.01 -4.48
C THR A 10 -25.00 -9.64 -3.28
N ALA A 11 -23.99 -8.77 -3.45
CA ALA A 11 -23.18 -8.28 -2.34
C ALA A 11 -24.02 -7.50 -1.30
N PHE A 12 -24.96 -6.67 -1.75
CA PHE A 12 -25.89 -5.97 -0.86
C PHE A 12 -26.81 -6.92 -0.09
N ALA A 13 -27.32 -7.96 -0.74
CA ALA A 13 -28.12 -8.99 -0.10
C ALA A 13 -27.32 -9.77 0.97
N LEU A 14 -26.06 -10.12 0.66
CA LEU A 14 -25.14 -10.77 1.60
C LEU A 14 -24.75 -9.85 2.78
N MET A 15 -24.58 -8.54 2.56
CA MET A 15 -24.30 -7.61 3.65
C MET A 15 -25.46 -7.51 4.65
N ARG A 16 -26.71 -7.72 4.21
CA ARG A 16 -27.88 -7.72 5.10
C ARG A 16 -27.92 -8.91 6.05
N THR A 17 -27.22 -9.99 5.75
CA THR A 17 -27.14 -11.17 6.63
C THR A 17 -26.05 -11.05 7.69
N VAL A 18 -25.16 -10.07 7.57
CA VAL A 18 -24.13 -9.78 8.59
C VAL A 18 -24.80 -9.03 9.75
N PRO A 19 -24.72 -9.54 10.99
CA PRO A 19 -25.24 -8.83 12.15
C PRO A 19 -24.64 -7.43 12.25
N ASN A 20 -25.51 -6.41 12.24
CA ASN A 20 -25.07 -5.03 12.48
C ASN A 20 -24.63 -4.92 13.95
N ALA A 21 -23.34 -5.03 14.21
CA ALA A 21 -22.74 -4.53 15.43
C ALA A 21 -22.90 -3.01 15.43
N ARG A 22 -24.03 -2.51 15.98
CA ARG A 22 -24.20 -1.08 16.21
C ARG A 22 -23.02 -0.63 17.06
N PRO A 23 -22.24 0.38 16.63
CA PRO A 23 -21.25 0.97 17.51
C PRO A 23 -22.01 1.43 18.75
N GLU A 24 -21.66 0.92 19.93
CA GLU A 24 -22.27 1.42 21.15
C GLU A 24 -22.02 2.93 21.22
N ALA A 25 -23.11 3.69 21.15
CA ALA A 25 -23.08 5.13 21.35
C ALA A 25 -22.87 5.37 22.85
N GLY A 26 -21.62 5.25 23.32
CA GLY A 26 -21.29 5.31 24.74
C GLY A 26 -19.92 5.90 25.01
N HIS A 27 -19.93 7.12 25.55
CA HIS A 27 -18.94 7.70 26.48
C HIS A 27 -17.46 7.72 26.05
N ASP A 28 -17.05 8.77 25.31
CA ASP A 28 -15.75 9.49 25.40
C ASP A 28 -15.38 10.13 24.04
N ALA A 29 -16.16 11.11 23.60
CA ALA A 29 -15.87 11.86 22.36
C ALA A 29 -14.57 12.66 22.46
N ALA A 30 -14.24 13.24 23.62
CA ALA A 30 -13.06 14.06 23.83
C ALA A 30 -11.82 13.28 24.34
N GLY A 31 -12.03 12.18 25.07
CA GLY A 31 -10.93 11.40 25.68
C GLY A 31 -10.22 10.44 24.70
N GLY A 32 -10.95 9.86 23.74
CA GLY A 32 -10.38 8.78 22.93
C GLY A 32 -9.50 9.23 21.76
N TRP A 33 -9.65 10.44 21.20
CA TRP A 33 -8.74 10.93 20.14
C TRP A 33 -7.34 11.21 20.67
N ARG A 34 -7.22 11.81 21.87
CA ARG A 34 -5.94 11.98 22.54
C ARG A 34 -5.27 10.63 22.80
N ARG A 35 -6.05 9.61 23.20
CA ARG A 35 -5.56 8.24 23.38
C ARG A 35 -5.03 7.63 22.08
N VAL A 36 -5.77 7.77 20.97
CA VAL A 36 -5.35 7.25 19.65
C VAL A 36 -4.06 7.93 19.20
N LEU A 37 -3.97 9.26 19.32
CA LEU A 37 -2.79 10.03 18.89
C LEU A 37 -1.56 9.83 19.78
N GLN A 38 -1.75 9.37 21.03
CA GLN A 38 -0.67 9.06 21.96
C GLN A 38 -0.31 7.56 22.00
N ASP A 39 -0.98 6.73 21.21
CA ASP A 39 -0.72 5.29 21.18
C ASP A 39 0.57 4.97 20.43
N ARG A 40 1.65 4.82 21.20
CA ARG A 40 2.99 4.50 20.70
C ARG A 40 3.08 3.18 19.92
N HIS A 41 2.14 2.25 20.08
CA HIS A 41 2.13 1.00 19.33
C HIS A 41 1.45 1.17 17.96
N TYR A 42 0.50 2.10 17.86
CA TYR A 42 -0.23 2.37 16.61
C TYR A 42 0.43 3.45 15.74
N LEU A 43 1.16 4.40 16.33
CA LEU A 43 1.88 5.43 15.56
C LEU A 43 2.83 4.86 14.49
N PRO A 44 3.61 3.79 14.75
CA PRO A 44 4.41 3.14 13.70
C PRO A 44 3.57 2.55 12.57
N VAL A 45 2.35 2.04 12.87
CA VAL A 45 1.40 1.54 11.85
C VAL A 45 0.95 2.68 10.95
N ILE A 46 0.63 3.84 11.53
CA ILE A 46 0.28 5.06 10.78
C ILE A 46 1.47 5.54 9.92
N GLY A 47 2.68 5.57 10.50
CA GLY A 47 3.89 5.94 9.75
C GLY A 47 4.16 4.99 8.58
N HIS A 48 3.98 3.69 8.78
CA HIS A 48 4.09 2.70 7.72
C HIS A 48 3.01 2.92 6.64
N GLN A 49 1.77 3.19 7.05
CA GLN A 49 0.67 3.49 6.12
C GLN A 49 0.97 4.73 5.27
N LEU A 50 1.59 5.77 5.83
CA LEU A 50 2.04 6.95 5.10
C LEU A 50 3.09 6.60 4.04
N CYS A 51 4.14 5.85 4.41
CA CYS A 51 5.17 5.42 3.47
C CYS A 51 4.60 4.55 2.34
N PHE A 52 3.71 3.62 2.68
CA PHE A 52 3.03 2.76 1.73
C PHE A 52 2.12 3.57 0.79
N ALA A 53 1.32 4.49 1.33
CA ALA A 53 0.42 5.34 0.55
C ALA A 53 1.20 6.27 -0.40
N LEU A 54 2.27 6.92 0.07
CA LEU A 54 3.15 7.71 -0.80
C LEU A 54 3.70 6.86 -1.95
N SER A 55 4.08 5.62 -1.66
CA SER A 55 4.49 4.68 -2.71
C SER A 55 3.36 4.42 -3.71
N LEU A 56 2.13 4.14 -3.26
CA LEU A 56 0.95 3.96 -4.14
C LEU A 56 0.68 5.17 -5.05
N PHE A 57 0.89 6.39 -4.55
CA PHE A 57 0.72 7.60 -5.36
C PHE A 57 1.83 7.78 -6.41
N ALA A 58 3.01 7.15 -6.25
CA ALA A 58 4.09 7.24 -7.23
C ALA A 58 3.68 6.68 -8.60
N LEU A 59 2.88 5.61 -8.65
CA LEU A 59 2.32 5.07 -9.90
C LEU A 59 1.41 6.05 -10.61
N ASN A 60 0.60 6.79 -9.85
CA ASN A 60 -0.40 7.69 -10.41
C ASN A 60 0.20 9.01 -10.91
N ILE A 61 1.33 9.43 -10.32
CA ILE A 61 1.89 10.77 -10.54
C ILE A 61 3.34 10.69 -11.03
N ALA A 62 4.25 10.15 -10.22
CA ALA A 62 5.69 10.26 -10.48
C ALA A 62 6.15 9.43 -11.68
N ILE A 63 5.73 8.16 -11.77
CA ILE A 63 6.16 7.22 -12.81
C ILE A 63 5.71 7.69 -14.23
N PRO A 64 4.44 8.06 -14.46
CA PRO A 64 3.99 8.53 -15.78
C PRO A 64 4.66 9.84 -16.20
N VAL A 65 4.81 10.78 -15.27
CA VAL A 65 5.50 12.06 -15.54
C VAL A 65 6.96 11.81 -15.86
N TYR A 66 7.65 10.95 -15.11
CA TYR A 66 9.03 10.60 -15.38
C TYR A 66 9.20 9.94 -16.76
N ALA A 67 8.39 8.92 -17.08
CA ALA A 67 8.47 8.21 -18.35
C ALA A 67 8.26 9.16 -19.54
N VAL A 68 7.22 9.99 -19.52
CA VAL A 68 6.83 10.79 -20.69
C VAL A 68 7.53 12.15 -20.73
N LYS A 69 7.60 12.86 -19.60
CA LYS A 69 8.11 14.25 -19.57
C LYS A 69 9.62 14.33 -19.34
N VAL A 70 10.20 13.38 -18.60
CA VAL A 70 11.62 13.43 -18.25
C VAL A 70 12.46 12.58 -19.21
N LEU A 71 12.04 11.34 -19.47
CA LEU A 71 12.73 10.45 -20.41
C LEU A 71 12.31 10.66 -21.87
N GLY A 72 11.23 11.41 -22.14
CA GLY A 72 10.73 11.63 -23.49
C GLY A 72 10.18 10.36 -24.16
N LEU A 73 9.77 9.36 -23.37
CA LEU A 73 9.22 8.13 -23.92
C LEU A 73 7.84 8.38 -24.59
N PRO A 74 7.44 7.52 -25.54
CA PRO A 74 6.13 7.62 -26.17
C PRO A 74 4.99 7.64 -25.15
N GLY A 75 3.93 8.42 -25.41
CA GLY A 75 2.81 8.58 -24.47
C GLY A 75 2.10 7.26 -24.09
N TRP A 76 2.16 6.23 -24.93
CA TRP A 76 1.58 4.92 -24.63
C TRP A 76 2.27 4.20 -23.45
N THR A 77 3.51 4.57 -23.11
CA THR A 77 4.27 3.96 -22.00
C THR A 77 3.59 4.14 -20.65
N ALA A 78 3.01 5.30 -20.40
CA ALA A 78 2.20 5.53 -19.20
C ALA A 78 1.01 4.55 -19.15
N GLY A 79 0.28 4.41 -20.26
CA GLY A 79 -0.82 3.45 -20.37
C GLY A 79 -0.39 2.00 -20.20
N ALA A 80 0.79 1.62 -20.70
CA ALA A 80 1.37 0.30 -20.52
C ALA A 80 1.72 0.02 -19.06
N VAL A 81 2.28 0.99 -18.33
CA VAL A 81 2.56 0.88 -16.89
C VAL A 81 1.27 0.64 -16.09
N PHE A 82 0.21 1.40 -16.36
CA PHE A 82 -1.08 1.19 -15.69
C PHE A 82 -1.73 -0.15 -16.05
N THR A 83 -1.67 -0.55 -17.32
CA THR A 83 -2.18 -1.86 -17.77
C THR A 83 -1.44 -2.99 -17.07
N LEU A 84 -0.11 -2.93 -17.04
CA LEU A 84 0.73 -3.91 -16.34
C LEU A 84 0.37 -4.00 -14.86
N ASN A 85 0.28 -2.84 -14.19
CA ASN A 85 -0.11 -2.79 -12.78
C ASN A 85 -1.47 -3.45 -12.56
N THR A 86 -2.48 -3.07 -13.36
CA THR A 86 -3.84 -3.59 -13.24
C THR A 86 -3.91 -5.11 -13.43
N LEU A 87 -3.21 -5.64 -14.43
CA LEU A 87 -3.15 -7.08 -14.67
C LEU A 87 -2.46 -7.80 -13.50
N MET A 88 -1.32 -7.29 -13.05
CA MET A 88 -0.57 -7.89 -11.94
C MET A 88 -1.34 -7.81 -10.61
N VAL A 89 -2.05 -6.73 -10.33
CA VAL A 89 -2.90 -6.61 -9.14
C VAL A 89 -4.09 -7.54 -9.26
N GLY A 90 -4.84 -7.48 -10.37
CA GLY A 90 -6.05 -8.26 -10.58
C GLY A 90 -5.83 -9.77 -10.55
N PHE A 91 -4.78 -10.27 -11.20
CA PHE A 91 -4.44 -11.69 -11.19
C PHE A 91 -3.56 -12.08 -10.00
N GLY A 92 -2.67 -11.19 -9.56
CA GLY A 92 -1.67 -11.49 -8.55
C GLY A 92 -2.21 -11.50 -7.13
N GLN A 93 -3.20 -10.66 -6.78
CA GLN A 93 -3.70 -10.60 -5.39
C GLN A 93 -4.21 -11.94 -4.87
N GLY A 94 -5.02 -12.67 -5.65
CA GLY A 94 -5.52 -13.99 -5.25
C GLY A 94 -4.41 -15.03 -5.11
N ILE A 95 -3.48 -15.06 -6.07
CA ILE A 95 -2.35 -16.00 -6.08
C ILE A 95 -1.41 -15.73 -4.90
N VAL A 96 -1.10 -14.45 -4.67
CA VAL A 96 -0.17 -14.00 -3.63
C VAL A 96 -0.72 -14.33 -2.25
N ILE A 97 -2.03 -14.16 -1.99
CA ILE A 97 -2.62 -14.55 -0.70
C ILE A 97 -2.39 -16.04 -0.41
N GLY A 98 -2.61 -16.92 -1.39
CA GLY A 98 -2.35 -18.36 -1.24
C GLY A 98 -0.88 -18.68 -0.97
N TRP A 99 0.03 -18.05 -1.73
CA TRP A 99 1.49 -18.23 -1.57
C TRP A 99 2.06 -17.67 -0.27
N LEU A 100 1.39 -16.66 0.28
CA LEU A 100 1.79 -16.01 1.52
C LEU A 100 1.23 -16.71 2.77
N SER A 101 0.32 -17.67 2.61
CA SER A 101 -0.21 -18.46 3.72
C SER A 101 0.91 -19.06 4.56
N GLY A 102 0.80 -18.95 5.88
CA GLY A 102 1.81 -19.40 6.84
C GLY A 102 3.04 -18.48 6.98
N ARG A 103 3.17 -17.40 6.20
CA ARG A 103 4.24 -16.40 6.36
C ARG A 103 3.86 -15.33 7.39
N VAL A 104 4.87 -14.80 8.07
CA VAL A 104 4.72 -13.71 9.05
C VAL A 104 4.43 -12.39 8.33
N ARG A 105 3.32 -11.74 8.69
CA ARG A 105 2.83 -10.50 8.05
C ARG A 105 3.90 -9.40 7.97
N SER A 106 4.61 -9.12 9.06
CA SER A 106 5.68 -8.10 9.07
C SER A 106 6.80 -8.37 8.06
N ARG A 107 7.20 -9.64 7.86
CA ARG A 107 8.24 -9.99 6.87
C ARG A 107 7.76 -9.76 5.45
N VAL A 108 6.48 -9.96 5.18
CA VAL A 108 5.89 -9.68 3.87
C VAL A 108 5.81 -8.19 3.60
N LEU A 109 5.46 -7.38 4.61
CA LEU A 109 5.50 -5.91 4.50
C LEU A 109 6.91 -5.40 4.18
N VAL A 110 7.94 -5.97 4.81
CA VAL A 110 9.35 -5.66 4.50
C VAL A 110 9.69 -6.05 3.06
N ALA A 111 9.28 -7.24 2.62
CA ALA A 111 9.49 -7.69 1.24
C ALA A 111 8.79 -6.75 0.23
N GLY A 112 7.57 -6.29 0.54
CA GLY A 112 6.85 -5.35 -0.31
C GLY A 112 7.59 -4.02 -0.48
N HIS A 113 8.12 -3.47 0.62
CA HIS A 113 8.95 -2.27 0.56
C HIS A 113 10.29 -2.48 -0.15
N ALA A 114 10.89 -3.67 -0.03
CA ALA A 114 12.08 -4.02 -0.80
C ALA A 114 11.79 -4.05 -2.32
N CYS A 115 10.62 -4.57 -2.71
CA CYS A 115 10.15 -4.53 -4.11
C CYS A 115 9.94 -3.09 -4.59
N PHE A 116 9.33 -2.20 -3.79
CA PHE A 116 9.24 -0.78 -4.14
C PHE A 116 10.62 -0.13 -4.31
N ALA A 117 11.54 -0.35 -3.37
CA ALA A 117 12.90 0.17 -3.45
C ALA A 117 13.63 -0.31 -4.72
N ALA A 118 13.51 -1.61 -5.04
CA ALA A 118 14.08 -2.17 -6.27
C ALA A 118 13.48 -1.50 -7.52
N GLY A 119 12.16 -1.31 -7.59
CA GLY A 119 11.50 -0.57 -8.66
C GLY A 119 12.02 0.86 -8.81
N TYR A 120 12.17 1.60 -7.71
CA TYR A 120 12.71 2.96 -7.73
C TYR A 120 14.18 3.01 -8.16
N LEU A 121 15.00 2.04 -7.75
CA LEU A 121 16.39 1.92 -8.21
C LEU A 121 16.48 1.56 -9.70
N LEU A 122 15.53 0.80 -10.25
CA LEU A 122 15.44 0.57 -11.69
C LEU A 122 15.06 1.86 -12.43
N PHE A 123 14.11 2.65 -11.91
CA PHE A 123 13.81 3.95 -12.51
C PHE A 123 14.99 4.91 -12.47
N LEU A 124 15.81 4.85 -11.42
CA LEU A 124 17.05 5.63 -11.31
C LEU A 124 18.07 5.31 -12.41
N THR A 125 18.04 4.12 -13.03
CA THR A 125 18.98 3.75 -14.10
C THR A 125 18.45 4.04 -15.50
N ALA A 126 17.15 4.33 -15.64
CA ALA A 126 16.49 4.49 -16.94
C ALA A 126 17.00 5.70 -17.74
N ASP A 127 17.47 6.75 -17.06
CA ASP A 127 18.05 7.96 -17.68
C ASP A 127 19.48 7.77 -18.22
N ARG A 128 20.17 6.71 -17.79
CA ARG A 128 21.54 6.39 -18.25
C ARG A 128 21.56 5.52 -19.50
N VAL A 129 20.40 5.15 -20.02
CA VAL A 129 20.26 4.23 -21.13
C VAL A 129 20.04 5.00 -22.43
N ALA A 130 20.96 4.84 -23.40
CA ALA A 130 20.86 5.54 -24.69
C ALA A 130 19.79 4.95 -25.64
N ALA A 131 19.46 3.66 -25.50
CA ALA A 131 18.53 2.98 -26.39
C ALA A 131 17.08 3.08 -25.86
N LEU A 132 16.19 3.67 -26.67
CA LEU A 132 14.77 3.86 -26.33
C LEU A 132 14.08 2.57 -25.87
N ALA A 133 14.28 1.46 -26.61
CA ALA A 133 13.68 0.17 -26.28
C ALA A 133 14.12 -0.36 -24.90
N LEU A 134 15.38 -0.12 -24.54
CA LEU A 134 15.92 -0.55 -23.25
C LEU A 134 15.40 0.35 -22.11
N ALA A 135 15.26 1.66 -22.34
CA ALA A 135 14.61 2.56 -21.38
C ALA A 135 13.16 2.16 -21.09
N VAL A 136 12.38 1.82 -22.13
CA VAL A 136 11.02 1.29 -21.98
C VAL A 136 11.02 -0.02 -21.18
N ALA A 137 11.91 -0.96 -21.49
CA ALA A 137 12.02 -2.21 -20.76
C ALA A 137 12.35 -1.99 -19.27
N VAL A 138 13.26 -1.07 -18.96
CA VAL A 138 13.61 -0.71 -17.57
C VAL A 138 12.41 -0.11 -16.84
N ILE A 139 11.65 0.79 -17.48
CA ILE A 139 10.41 1.33 -16.90
C ILE A 139 9.38 0.23 -16.62
N LEU A 140 9.17 -0.70 -17.55
CA LEU A 140 8.21 -1.79 -17.34
C LEU A 140 8.66 -2.77 -16.27
N LEU A 141 9.96 -3.10 -16.20
CA LEU A 141 10.53 -3.93 -15.13
C LEU A 141 10.43 -3.25 -13.76
N GLY A 142 10.72 -1.94 -13.70
CA GLY A 142 10.56 -1.15 -12.49
C GLY A 142 9.10 -1.10 -12.04
N ALA A 143 8.16 -0.92 -12.97
CA ALA A 143 6.71 -0.94 -12.69
C ALA A 143 6.22 -2.32 -12.24
N ALA A 144 6.75 -3.41 -12.80
CA ALA A 144 6.45 -4.77 -12.34
C ALA A 144 6.95 -4.99 -10.91
N SER A 145 8.20 -4.60 -10.63
CA SER A 145 8.79 -4.70 -9.29
C SER A 145 8.01 -3.87 -8.27
N TYR A 146 7.66 -2.64 -8.63
CA TYR A 146 6.77 -1.79 -7.85
C TYR A 146 5.43 -2.48 -7.56
N THR A 147 4.80 -3.05 -8.59
CA THR A 147 3.47 -3.67 -8.44
C THR A 147 3.53 -4.92 -7.56
N LEU A 148 4.62 -5.68 -7.59
CA LEU A 148 4.82 -6.77 -6.62
C LEU A 148 4.83 -6.23 -5.19
N GLY A 149 5.44 -5.07 -4.95
CA GLY A 149 5.42 -4.40 -3.64
C GLY A 149 4.01 -4.06 -3.17
N GLU A 150 3.20 -3.51 -4.09
CA GLU A 150 1.78 -3.20 -3.85
C GLU A 150 0.96 -4.46 -3.54
N VAL A 151 1.10 -5.52 -4.35
CA VAL A 151 0.35 -6.77 -4.19
C VAL A 151 0.69 -7.46 -2.87
N LEU A 152 1.96 -7.45 -2.46
CA LEU A 152 2.41 -8.01 -1.19
C LEU A 152 1.88 -7.21 0.01
N GLY A 153 1.96 -5.88 -0.05
CA GLY A 153 1.67 -5.01 1.08
C GLY A 153 0.20 -4.64 1.25
N GLY A 154 -0.58 -4.60 0.16
CA GLY A 154 -1.95 -4.08 0.13
C GLY A 154 -2.88 -4.71 1.17
N PRO A 155 -3.19 -6.02 1.09
CA PRO A 155 -4.09 -6.67 2.03
C PRO A 155 -3.54 -6.63 3.46
N ILE A 156 -2.24 -6.91 3.63
CA ILE A 156 -1.62 -7.02 4.95
C ILE A 156 -1.63 -5.69 5.70
N THR A 157 -1.40 -4.57 5.02
CA THR A 157 -1.41 -3.25 5.65
C THR A 157 -2.79 -2.96 6.24
N SER A 158 -3.86 -3.28 5.51
CA SER A 158 -5.24 -3.10 5.99
C SER A 158 -5.57 -4.01 7.17
N THR A 159 -5.14 -5.28 7.13
CA THR A 159 -5.35 -6.25 8.21
C THR A 159 -4.62 -5.85 9.48
N VAL A 160 -3.33 -5.47 9.37
CA VAL A 160 -2.54 -5.00 10.51
C VAL A 160 -3.18 -3.75 11.11
N ALA A 161 -3.64 -2.79 10.30
CA ALA A 161 -4.30 -1.59 10.80
C ALA A 161 -5.61 -1.89 11.57
N ALA A 162 -6.39 -2.87 11.13
CA ALA A 162 -7.65 -3.26 11.75
C ALA A 162 -7.47 -4.08 13.04
N GLU A 163 -6.58 -5.07 13.01
CA GLU A 163 -6.33 -5.97 14.14
C GLU A 163 -5.48 -5.33 15.25
N SER A 164 -4.69 -4.29 14.92
CA SER A 164 -3.95 -3.53 15.94
C SER A 164 -4.84 -2.62 16.79
N ALA A 165 -6.09 -2.38 16.36
CA ALA A 165 -6.96 -1.41 16.99
C ALA A 165 -7.85 -2.06 18.09
N PRO A 166 -7.93 -1.46 19.30
CA PRO A 166 -8.85 -1.89 20.35
C PRO A 166 -10.30 -1.84 19.87
N GLU A 167 -11.12 -2.85 20.20
CA GLU A 167 -12.49 -2.98 19.68
C GLU A 167 -13.35 -1.72 19.89
N ALA A 168 -13.34 -1.17 21.11
CA ALA A 168 -14.11 0.02 21.46
C ALA A 168 -13.71 1.29 20.68
N LEU A 169 -12.50 1.34 20.14
CA LEU A 169 -11.97 2.52 19.41
C LEU A 169 -11.59 2.20 17.96
N ARG A 170 -11.89 0.99 17.46
CA ARG A 170 -11.45 0.50 16.14
C ARG A 170 -11.83 1.45 15.01
N GLY A 171 -13.03 2.02 15.05
CA GLY A 171 -13.47 3.03 14.08
C GLY A 171 -12.58 4.28 14.03
N ARG A 172 -12.08 4.78 15.18
CA ARG A 172 -11.20 5.97 15.25
C ARG A 172 -9.79 5.67 14.77
N TYR A 173 -9.26 4.50 15.09
CA TYR A 173 -7.96 4.03 14.63
C TYR A 173 -7.96 3.87 13.11
N LEU A 174 -8.97 3.20 12.55
CA LEU A 174 -9.15 3.07 11.10
C LEU A 174 -9.38 4.44 10.43
N ALA A 175 -10.12 5.35 11.05
CA ALA A 175 -10.26 6.71 10.56
C ALA A 175 -8.91 7.44 10.49
N LEU A 176 -8.06 7.31 11.52
CA LEU A 176 -6.70 7.87 11.50
C LEU A 176 -5.84 7.25 10.39
N ASN A 177 -5.96 5.94 10.17
CA ASN A 177 -5.29 5.26 9.06
C ASN A 177 -5.72 5.82 7.69
N GLN A 178 -7.02 6.06 7.50
CA GLN A 178 -7.54 6.67 6.27
C GLN A 178 -7.14 8.15 6.14
N LEU A 179 -7.07 8.89 7.24
CA LEU A 179 -6.54 10.25 7.26
C LEU A 179 -5.08 10.28 6.80
N ALA A 180 -4.26 9.30 7.18
CA ALA A 180 -2.90 9.18 6.70
C ALA A 180 -2.84 8.99 5.17
N VAL A 181 -3.67 8.11 4.60
CA VAL A 181 -3.76 7.94 3.14
C VAL A 181 -4.20 9.24 2.45
N THR A 182 -5.21 9.91 3.00
CA THR A 182 -5.72 11.20 2.48
C THR A 182 -4.65 12.29 2.51
N PHE A 183 -3.91 12.37 3.62
CA PHE A 183 -2.80 13.28 3.77
C PHE A 183 -1.70 13.01 2.75
N ALA A 184 -1.31 11.75 2.57
CA ALA A 184 -0.34 11.34 1.54
C ALA A 184 -0.82 11.74 0.14
N GLY A 185 -2.09 11.53 -0.20
CA GLY A 185 -2.66 11.92 -1.50
C GLY A 185 -2.72 13.43 -1.72
N THR A 186 -2.89 14.21 -0.66
CA THR A 186 -2.86 15.68 -0.72
C THR A 186 -1.45 16.21 -0.93
N VAL A 187 -0.46 15.60 -0.26
CA VAL A 187 0.94 16.05 -0.30
C VAL A 187 1.67 15.52 -1.54
N ALA A 188 1.33 14.32 -2.04
CA ALA A 188 2.04 13.64 -3.12
C ALA A 188 2.19 14.47 -4.41
N PRO A 189 1.15 15.14 -4.96
CA PRO A 189 1.29 15.93 -6.18
C PRO A 189 2.35 17.04 -6.05
N ILE A 190 2.32 17.77 -4.94
CA ILE A 190 3.25 18.88 -4.68
C ILE A 190 4.66 18.33 -4.43
N ALA A 191 4.78 17.29 -3.60
CA ALA A 191 6.06 16.67 -3.26
C ALA A 191 6.73 16.07 -4.50
N PHE A 192 6.01 15.28 -5.31
CA PHE A 192 6.55 14.65 -6.51
C PHE A 192 6.84 15.64 -7.62
N SER A 193 5.99 16.65 -7.81
CA SER A 193 6.28 17.74 -8.75
C SER A 193 7.60 18.44 -8.39
N ARG A 194 7.79 18.78 -7.11
CA ARG A 194 9.04 19.41 -6.63
C ARG A 194 10.23 18.46 -6.76
N LEU A 195 10.11 17.20 -6.35
CA LEU A 195 11.19 16.22 -6.47
C LEU A 195 11.62 16.03 -7.93
N LEU A 196 10.67 15.86 -8.84
CA LEU A 196 10.96 15.71 -10.27
C LEU A 196 11.64 16.95 -10.86
N SER A 197 11.28 18.16 -10.39
CA SER A 197 11.95 19.40 -10.80
C SER A 197 13.41 19.49 -10.35
N THR A 198 13.77 18.84 -9.24
CA THR A 198 15.18 18.75 -8.77
C THR A 198 15.99 17.67 -9.48
N GLY A 199 15.32 16.76 -10.19
CA GLY A 199 15.93 15.74 -11.03
C GLY A 199 15.51 14.30 -10.71
N PRO A 200 15.77 13.37 -11.63
CA PRO A 200 15.43 11.94 -11.47
C PRO A 200 16.07 11.32 -10.24
N ALA A 201 17.37 11.59 -10.03
CA ALA A 201 18.14 10.97 -8.97
C ALA A 201 17.57 11.29 -7.59
N THR A 202 17.32 12.56 -7.32
CA THR A 202 16.72 13.03 -6.08
C THR A 202 15.35 12.41 -5.84
N THR A 203 14.52 12.33 -6.89
CA THR A 203 13.17 11.74 -6.81
C THR A 203 13.22 10.28 -6.40
N TRP A 204 13.98 9.47 -7.15
CA TRP A 204 14.01 8.02 -6.95
C TRP A 204 14.77 7.61 -5.69
N LEU A 205 15.83 8.33 -5.32
CA LEU A 205 16.53 8.10 -4.05
C LEU A 205 15.66 8.50 -2.84
N THR A 206 14.89 9.58 -2.94
CA THR A 206 13.95 9.97 -1.88
C THR A 206 12.87 8.91 -1.70
N LEU A 207 12.27 8.44 -2.80
CA LEU A 207 11.27 7.38 -2.77
C LEU A 207 11.86 6.04 -2.29
N ALA A 208 13.09 5.70 -2.66
CA ALA A 208 13.81 4.56 -2.10
C ALA A 208 14.05 4.73 -0.59
N GLY A 209 14.37 5.94 -0.12
CA GLY A 209 14.47 6.27 1.29
C GLY A 209 13.14 6.10 2.03
N VAL A 210 12.02 6.53 1.43
CA VAL A 210 10.67 6.28 1.95
C VAL A 210 10.38 4.78 2.04
N SER A 211 10.79 3.99 1.04
CA SER A 211 10.65 2.54 1.06
C SER A 211 11.48 1.90 2.19
N VAL A 212 12.72 2.33 2.39
CA VAL A 212 13.57 1.86 3.49
C VAL A 212 12.94 2.23 4.84
N LEU A 213 12.44 3.46 5.00
CA LEU A 213 11.73 3.87 6.20
C LEU A 213 10.49 3.00 6.44
N GLY A 214 9.67 2.75 5.41
CA GLY A 214 8.53 1.85 5.49
C GLY A 214 8.92 0.42 5.89
N ALA A 215 10.01 -0.12 5.34
CA ALA A 215 10.55 -1.42 5.73
C ALA A 215 11.01 -1.44 7.21
N THR A 216 11.71 -0.40 7.66
CA THR A 216 12.11 -0.29 9.07
C THR A 216 10.91 -0.24 10.00
N LEU A 217 9.88 0.55 9.66
CA LEU A 217 8.63 0.59 10.41
C LEU A 217 7.92 -0.77 10.40
N ALA A 218 7.89 -1.49 9.28
CA ALA A 218 7.35 -2.84 9.21
C ALA A 218 8.08 -3.81 10.16
N THR A 219 9.41 -3.71 10.29
CA THR A 219 10.15 -4.52 11.28
C THR A 219 9.85 -4.12 12.72
N VAL A 220 9.67 -2.82 13.00
CA VAL A 220 9.32 -2.31 14.33
C VAL A 220 7.92 -2.77 14.71
N ILE A 221 6.95 -2.62 13.82
CA ILE A 221 5.57 -3.12 13.97
C ILE A 221 5.61 -4.63 14.24
N GLY A 222 6.40 -5.40 13.50
CA GLY A 222 6.59 -6.84 13.74
C GLY A 222 7.17 -7.20 15.11
N ARG A 223 7.77 -6.25 15.85
CA ARG A 223 8.27 -6.48 17.23
C ARG A 223 7.27 -6.04 18.29
N ILE A 224 6.49 -4.99 18.03
CA ILE A 224 5.65 -4.33 19.04
C ILE A 224 4.16 -4.64 18.90
N VAL A 225 3.73 -5.12 17.73
CA VAL A 225 2.32 -5.40 17.40
C VAL A 225 2.12 -6.90 17.19
N PRO A 226 1.37 -7.59 18.08
CA PRO A 226 1.08 -9.02 17.94
C PRO A 226 0.40 -9.38 16.62
N ALA A 227 -0.52 -8.53 16.14
CA ALA A 227 -1.21 -8.70 14.85
C ALA A 227 -0.27 -8.69 13.63
N ALA A 228 0.95 -8.18 13.75
CA ALA A 228 1.95 -8.23 12.68
C ALA A 228 2.89 -9.44 12.78
N GLN A 229 2.86 -10.15 13.91
CA GLN A 229 3.58 -11.41 14.15
C GLN A 229 2.77 -12.64 13.74
N SER A 230 1.44 -12.52 13.69
CA SER A 230 0.55 -13.59 13.23
C SER A 230 0.86 -13.99 11.79
N ARG A 231 0.61 -15.27 11.46
CA ARG A 231 0.77 -15.76 10.10
C ARG A 231 -0.47 -15.44 9.29
N ILE A 232 -0.27 -15.31 7.99
CA ILE A 232 -1.35 -15.13 7.04
C ILE A 232 -2.14 -16.45 6.98
N GLY A 233 -3.44 -16.41 7.26
CA GLY A 233 -4.33 -17.57 7.25
C GLY A 233 -4.73 -18.14 8.62
N ASP A 234 -4.06 -17.77 9.73
CA ASP A 234 -4.33 -18.37 11.05
C ASP A 234 -5.75 -18.08 11.59
N VAL A 235 -6.42 -17.03 11.11
CA VAL A 235 -7.79 -16.68 11.56
C VAL A 235 -8.85 -17.64 11.00
N ALA A 236 -8.61 -18.24 9.82
CA ALA A 236 -9.56 -19.19 9.20
C ALA A 236 -9.56 -20.56 9.90
N CYS A 237 -8.53 -20.88 10.70
CA CYS A 237 -8.46 -22.15 11.42
C CYS A 237 -9.32 -22.15 12.71
N LEU A 238 -9.55 -20.98 13.31
CA LEU A 238 -10.37 -20.87 14.53
C LEU A 238 -11.88 -20.87 14.23
N GLU A 239 -12.32 -20.31 13.10
CA GLU A 239 -13.73 -20.34 12.68
C GLU A 239 -14.18 -21.69 12.07
N GLN A 240 -13.25 -22.60 11.74
CA GLN A 240 -13.58 -23.95 11.28
C GLN A 240 -13.59 -25.00 12.41
N MET A 241 -13.33 -24.59 13.65
CA MET A 241 -13.35 -25.44 14.84
C MET A 241 -14.52 -25.16 15.79
N GLU A 242 -15.42 -24.24 15.45
CA GLU A 242 -16.75 -24.06 16.07
C GLU A 242 -17.86 -24.55 15.12
#